data_AF-A0A1Z8KTR0-F1
#
_entry.id   AF-A0A1Z8KTR0-F1
#
_cell.length_a   1.000
_cell.length_b   1.000
_cell.length_c   1.000
_cell.angle_alpha   90.00
_cell.angle_beta   90.00
_cell.angle_gamma   90.00
#
_symmetry.space_group_name_H-M   'P 1'
#
loop_
_entity.id
_entity.type
_entity.pdbx_description
1 polymer ?
#
loop_
_entity_poly.entity_id
_entity_poly.type
_entity_poly.pdbx_seq_one_letter_code
_entity_poly.pdbx_strand_id
1 'polypeptide(L)'
;MDMPDAAYGEQKEMRGIQGAAPMAAASMPKITPLDAPTQRPDEPVTSGMDRGPGPGRASIGMTKTSQQQSAMDASQIAAYLPALEQAANRPGVPTSFVRFVRHLRSFA
;
A
#
# COMPACT_ATOMS: atom_id res chain seq x y z
N MET A 1 22.10 4.24 -61.67
CA MET A 1 21.61 5.41 -60.92
C MET A 1 20.12 5.56 -61.21
N ASP A 2 19.41 6.25 -60.31
CA ASP A 2 17.97 6.52 -60.25
C ASP A 2 17.08 5.49 -59.53
N MET A 3 17.19 5.47 -58.21
CA MET A 3 16.01 5.26 -57.37
C MET A 3 15.17 6.55 -57.41
N PRO A 4 13.89 6.51 -57.81
CA PRO A 4 13.04 7.69 -57.82
C PRO A 4 12.79 8.19 -56.39
N ASP A 5 12.99 9.49 -56.23
CA ASP A 5 12.86 10.26 -54.99
C ASP A 5 11.41 10.27 -54.48
N ALA A 6 11.05 9.28 -53.65
CA ALA A 6 9.72 9.15 -53.05
C ALA A 6 9.47 10.13 -51.88
N ALA A 7 10.25 11.21 -51.74
CA ALA A 7 10.31 11.93 -50.47
C ALA A 7 9.34 13.12 -50.31
N TYR A 8 8.75 13.69 -51.37
CA TYR A 8 8.06 14.99 -51.21
C TYR A 8 6.54 14.90 -50.93
N GLY A 9 5.84 13.93 -51.53
CA GLY A 9 4.38 13.76 -51.35
C GLY A 9 4.02 13.06 -50.03
N GLU A 10 4.66 11.92 -49.77
CA GLU A 10 4.36 11.07 -48.62
C GLU A 10 4.75 11.73 -47.28
N GLN A 11 5.80 12.55 -47.26
CA GLN A 11 6.16 13.33 -46.07
C GLN A 11 5.15 14.43 -45.75
N LYS A 12 4.55 15.05 -46.78
CA LYS A 12 3.51 16.07 -46.59
C LYS A 12 2.24 15.45 -46.03
N GLU A 13 1.88 14.27 -46.52
CA GLU A 13 0.75 13.50 -46.03
C GLU A 13 0.98 13.00 -44.59
N MET A 14 2.17 12.46 -44.29
CA MET A 14 2.54 12.10 -42.91
C MET A 14 2.51 13.30 -41.95
N ARG A 15 3.02 14.48 -42.36
CA ARG A 15 2.93 15.70 -41.55
C ARG A 15 1.50 16.19 -41.37
N GLY A 16 0.66 16.04 -42.39
CA GLY A 16 -0.77 16.35 -42.33
C GLY A 16 -1.52 15.44 -41.35
N ILE A 17 -1.25 14.13 -41.41
CA ILE A 17 -1.84 13.13 -40.50
C ILE A 17 -1.35 13.34 -39.07
N GLN A 18 -0.06 13.67 -38.88
CA GLN A 18 0.50 13.97 -37.56
C GLN A 18 -0.02 15.31 -36.99
N GLY A 19 -0.26 16.32 -37.84
CA GLY A 19 -0.86 17.60 -37.42
C GLY A 19 -2.38 17.52 -37.18
N ALA A 20 -3.05 16.55 -37.79
CA ALA A 20 -4.48 16.27 -37.58
C ALA A 20 -4.73 15.29 -36.42
N ALA A 21 -3.70 14.59 -35.93
CA ALA A 21 -3.81 13.77 -34.75
C ALA A 21 -4.06 14.70 -33.55
N PRO A 22 -5.21 14.57 -32.84
CA PRO A 22 -5.41 15.31 -31.61
C PRO A 22 -4.33 14.83 -30.65
N MET A 23 -3.30 15.66 -30.45
CA MET A 23 -2.41 15.53 -29.30
C MET A 23 -3.33 15.57 -28.11
N ALA A 24 -3.65 14.39 -27.56
CA ALA A 24 -4.51 14.27 -26.41
C ALA A 24 -3.85 15.12 -25.33
N ALA A 25 -4.35 16.35 -25.15
CA ALA A 25 -3.93 17.21 -24.08
C ALA A 25 -4.20 16.39 -22.84
N ALA A 26 -3.14 15.87 -22.23
CA ALA A 26 -3.26 15.18 -20.96
C ALA A 26 -4.03 16.15 -20.07
N SER A 27 -5.25 15.78 -19.69
CA SER A 27 -6.12 16.63 -18.88
C SER A 27 -5.38 16.84 -17.58
N MET A 28 -4.62 17.93 -17.47
CA MET A 28 -3.95 18.29 -16.25
C MET A 28 -5.05 18.48 -15.20
N PRO A 29 -4.91 17.90 -14.00
CA PRO A 29 -5.89 18.11 -12.95
C PRO A 29 -6.05 19.61 -12.70
N LYS A 30 -7.30 20.08 -12.58
CA LYS A 30 -7.57 21.49 -12.24
C LYS A 30 -6.86 21.85 -10.95
N ILE A 31 -6.11 22.93 -10.97
CA ILE A 31 -5.39 23.45 -9.79
C ILE A 31 -6.42 24.07 -8.84
N THR A 32 -6.52 23.54 -7.61
CA THR A 32 -7.35 24.13 -6.55
C THR A 32 -6.64 25.37 -6.00
N PRO A 33 -7.27 26.57 -6.01
CA PRO A 33 -6.66 27.77 -5.44
C PRO A 33 -6.55 27.67 -3.91
N LEU A 34 -5.62 28.43 -3.32
CA LEU A 34 -5.35 28.36 -1.88
C LEU A 34 -6.52 28.88 -1.03
N ASP A 35 -7.28 29.84 -1.55
CA ASP A 35 -8.47 30.41 -0.91
C ASP A 35 -9.74 29.61 -1.18
N ALA A 36 -9.65 28.45 -1.84
CA ALA A 36 -10.80 27.59 -2.05
C ALA A 36 -11.38 27.09 -0.71
N PRO A 37 -12.70 26.96 -0.59
CA PRO A 37 -13.31 26.35 0.59
C PRO A 37 -12.89 24.87 0.71
N THR A 38 -12.97 24.34 1.93
CA THR A 38 -12.73 22.90 2.19
C THR A 38 -13.73 22.05 1.40
N GLN A 39 -13.25 20.93 0.85
CA GLN A 39 -14.11 19.96 0.13
C GLN A 39 -14.91 19.07 1.08
N ARG A 40 -14.57 19.05 2.38
CA ARG A 40 -15.23 18.24 3.42
C ARG A 40 -15.53 19.14 4.63
N PRO A 41 -16.55 20.00 4.57
CA PRO A 41 -16.84 20.99 5.61
C PRO A 41 -17.30 20.37 6.94
N ASP A 42 -18.02 19.25 6.87
CA ASP A 42 -18.56 18.56 8.05
C ASP A 42 -17.57 17.56 8.67
N GLU A 43 -16.44 17.29 8.00
CA GLU A 43 -15.45 16.35 8.51
C GLU A 43 -14.40 17.09 9.36
N PRO A 44 -14.22 16.71 10.63
CA PRO A 44 -13.21 17.34 11.46
C PRO A 44 -11.81 16.97 10.96
N VAL A 45 -10.87 17.90 11.11
CA VAL A 45 -9.43 17.72 10.78
C VAL A 45 -8.75 16.57 11.54
N THR A 46 -9.39 16.07 12.60
CA THR A 46 -8.91 14.95 13.42
C THR A 46 -9.36 13.58 12.91
N SER A 47 -10.11 13.52 11.81
CA SER A 47 -10.53 12.25 11.20
C SER A 47 -9.31 11.39 10.83
N GLY A 48 -9.36 10.12 11.19
CA GLY A 48 -8.23 9.18 11.06
C GLY A 48 -7.24 9.21 12.23
N MET A 49 -7.34 10.17 13.15
CA MET A 49 -6.58 10.16 14.41
C MET A 49 -7.39 9.51 15.52
N ASP A 50 -6.74 8.75 16.39
CA ASP A 50 -7.40 8.15 17.56
C ASP A 50 -7.77 9.19 18.64
N ARG A 51 -7.32 10.44 18.47
CA ARG A 51 -7.55 11.54 19.41
C ARG A 51 -8.27 12.68 18.70
N GLY A 52 -9.45 13.03 19.21
CA GLY A 52 -10.25 14.16 18.76
C GLY A 52 -11.71 13.78 18.51
N PRO A 53 -12.54 14.73 18.06
CA PRO A 53 -13.95 14.48 17.74
C PRO A 53 -14.17 13.61 16.49
N GLY A 54 -13.16 13.49 15.62
CA GLY A 54 -13.26 12.72 14.38
C GLY A 54 -13.23 11.19 14.58
N PRO A 55 -13.71 10.43 13.58
CA PRO A 55 -13.63 8.97 13.60
C PRO A 55 -12.16 8.51 13.60
N GLY A 56 -11.77 7.79 14.65
CA GLY A 56 -10.44 7.18 14.81
C GLY A 56 -10.34 5.80 14.15
N ARG A 57 -9.24 5.08 14.38
CA ARG A 57 -8.96 3.79 13.71
C ARG A 57 -9.99 2.69 14.04
N ALA A 58 -10.65 2.79 15.19
CA ALA A 58 -11.74 1.89 15.57
C ALA A 58 -12.92 1.94 14.58
N SER A 59 -13.16 3.09 13.91
CA SER A 59 -14.25 3.26 12.94
C SER A 59 -14.08 2.39 11.68
N ILE A 60 -12.84 2.00 11.36
CA ILE A 60 -12.50 1.11 10.25
C ILE A 60 -12.13 -0.30 10.73
N GLY A 61 -12.48 -0.65 11.97
CA GLY A 61 -12.18 -1.96 12.57
C GLY A 61 -10.72 -2.17 12.98
N MET A 62 -9.87 -1.14 12.88
CA MET A 62 -8.49 -1.19 13.35
C MET A 62 -8.40 -0.79 14.83
N THR A 63 -8.84 -1.68 15.71
CA THR A 63 -8.90 -1.41 17.17
C THR A 63 -7.59 -1.69 17.91
N LYS A 64 -6.70 -2.51 17.35
CA LYS A 64 -5.43 -2.90 17.97
C LYS A 64 -4.27 -2.51 17.08
N THR A 65 -3.16 -2.12 17.70
CA THR A 65 -1.89 -2.02 16.97
C THR A 65 -1.40 -3.42 16.58
N SER A 66 -0.55 -3.50 15.56
CA SER A 66 0.09 -4.78 15.17
C SER A 66 0.79 -5.44 16.34
N GLN A 67 1.49 -4.65 17.17
CA GLN A 67 2.18 -5.13 18.36
C GLN A 67 1.21 -5.70 19.41
N GLN A 68 0.07 -5.05 19.66
CA GLN A 68 -0.94 -5.57 20.59
C GLN A 68 -1.56 -6.86 20.07
N GLN A 69 -1.80 -6.95 18.76
CA GLN A 69 -2.32 -8.17 18.14
C GLN A 69 -1.31 -9.32 18.26
N SER A 70 -0.04 -9.10 17.91
CA SER A 70 1.00 -10.12 18.04
C SER A 70 1.20 -10.61 19.47
N ALA A 71 1.07 -9.74 20.47
CA ALA A 71 1.14 -10.15 21.88
C ALA A 71 -0.03 -11.04 22.31
N MET A 72 -1.25 -10.73 21.84
CA MET A 72 -2.44 -11.56 22.10
C MET A 72 -2.38 -12.90 21.37
N ASP A 73 -1.84 -12.92 20.16
CA ASP A 73 -1.65 -14.17 19.41
C ASP A 73 -0.57 -15.03 20.08
N ALA A 74 0.53 -14.41 20.52
CA ALA A 74 1.61 -15.10 21.23
C ALA A 74 1.13 -15.77 22.52
N SER A 75 0.27 -15.10 23.32
CA SER A 75 -0.29 -15.70 24.54
C SER A 75 -1.24 -16.86 24.26
N GLN A 76 -2.03 -16.79 23.18
CA GLN A 76 -2.88 -17.91 22.76
C GLN A 76 -2.06 -19.11 22.26
N ILE A 77 -0.98 -18.85 21.51
CA ILE A 77 -0.09 -19.89 21.02
C ILE A 77 0.73 -20.51 22.17
N ALA A 78 1.05 -19.73 23.21
CA ALA A 78 1.75 -20.22 24.40
C ALA A 78 0.97 -21.33 25.14
N ALA A 79 -0.36 -21.42 24.99
CA ALA A 79 -1.13 -22.56 25.51
C ALA A 79 -0.69 -23.91 24.90
N TYR A 80 -0.12 -23.88 23.69
CA TYR A 80 0.37 -25.04 22.96
C TYR A 80 1.89 -25.23 23.07
N LEU A 81 2.56 -24.46 23.95
CA LEU A 81 4.01 -24.47 24.11
C LEU A 81 4.60 -25.88 24.36
N PRO A 82 4.01 -26.77 25.16
CA PRO A 82 4.59 -28.10 25.40
C PRO A 82 4.76 -28.93 24.12
N ALA A 83 3.79 -28.84 23.20
CA ALA A 83 3.86 -29.54 21.92
C ALA A 83 4.90 -28.89 20.98
N LEU A 84 5.00 -27.55 21.01
CA LEU A 84 5.97 -26.80 20.21
C LEU A 84 7.42 -27.03 20.68
N GLU A 85 7.65 -27.17 21.98
CA GLU A 85 8.96 -27.50 22.54
C GLU A 85 9.43 -28.91 22.15
N GLN A 86 8.52 -29.89 22.19
CA GLN A 86 8.82 -31.24 21.69
C GLN A 86 9.20 -31.23 20.21
N ALA A 87 8.51 -30.42 19.40
CA ALA A 87 8.85 -30.25 17.99
C ALA A 87 10.20 -29.53 17.81
N ALA A 88 10.48 -28.50 18.60
CA ALA A 88 11.71 -27.72 18.52
C ALA A 88 12.97 -28.51 18.90
N ASN A 89 12.84 -29.54 19.74
CA ASN A 89 13.95 -30.42 20.15
C ASN A 89 14.29 -31.52 19.12
N ARG A 90 13.60 -31.57 17.97
CA ARG A 90 13.88 -32.56 16.92
C ARG A 90 15.09 -32.15 16.05
N PRO A 91 15.89 -33.13 15.57
CA PRO A 91 16.97 -32.83 14.63
C PRO A 91 16.42 -32.32 13.30
N GLY A 92 17.08 -31.31 12.71
CA GLY A 92 16.71 -30.74 11.40
C GLY A 92 15.74 -29.56 11.43
N VAL A 93 15.35 -29.08 12.61
CA VAL A 93 14.44 -27.93 12.74
C VAL A 93 15.19 -26.60 12.53
N PRO A 94 14.63 -25.64 11.77
CA PRO A 94 15.27 -24.34 11.54
C PRO A 94 15.49 -23.54 12.83
N THR A 95 16.63 -22.84 12.92
CA THR A 95 16.95 -21.96 14.06
C THR A 95 15.89 -20.89 14.32
N SER A 96 15.22 -20.43 13.27
CA SER A 96 14.10 -19.48 13.37
C SER A 96 12.93 -20.04 14.19
N PHE A 97 12.61 -21.31 14.02
CA PHE A 97 11.54 -21.97 14.77
C PHE A 97 11.92 -22.11 16.26
N VAL A 98 13.16 -22.50 16.55
CA VAL A 98 13.65 -22.58 17.94
C VAL A 98 13.62 -21.21 18.61
N ARG A 99 14.02 -20.14 17.90
CA ARG A 99 13.96 -18.76 18.41
C ARG A 99 12.52 -18.31 18.62
N PHE A 100 11.59 -18.71 17.75
CA PHE A 100 10.16 -18.43 17.89
C PHE A 100 9.57 -19.12 19.12
N VAL A 101 9.81 -20.41 19.31
CA VAL A 101 9.35 -21.14 20.51
C VAL A 101 9.94 -20.52 21.79
N ARG A 102 11.21 -20.11 21.76
CA ARG A 102 11.83 -19.37 22.88
C ARG A 102 11.17 -18.02 23.13
N HIS A 103 10.75 -17.32 22.07
CA HIS A 103 10.02 -16.06 22.20
C HIS A 103 8.64 -16.27 22.81
N LEU A 104 7.91 -17.31 22.39
CA LEU A 104 6.63 -17.70 22.98
C LEU A 104 6.75 -17.99 24.49
N ARG A 105 7.85 -18.62 24.92
CA ARG A 105 8.14 -18.86 26.34
C ARG A 105 8.25 -17.58 27.17
N SER A 106 8.56 -16.43 26.56
CA SER A 106 8.62 -15.15 27.28
C SER A 106 7.24 -14.54 27.58
N PHE A 107 6.18 -15.08 26.99
CA PHE A 107 4.79 -14.64 27.20
C PHE A 107 3.96 -15.58 28.08
N ALA A 108 4.50 -16.76 28.43
CA ALA A 108 3.91 -17.71 29.38
C ALA A 108 4.34 -17.37 30.80
#